data_AF-A0A352IRL7-F1
#
_entry.id   AF-A0A352IRL7-F1
#
_cell.length_a   1.000
_cell.length_b   1.000
_cell.length_c   1.000
_cell.angle_alpha   90.00
_cell.angle_beta   90.00
_cell.angle_gamma   90.00
#
_symmetry.space_group_name_H-M   'P 1'
#
loop_
_entity.id
_entity.type
_entity.pdbx_description
1 polymer ?
#
loop_
_entity_poly.entity_id
_entity_poly.type
_entity_poly.pdbx_seq_one_letter_code
_entity_poly.pdbx_strand_id
1 'polypeptide(L)'
;DSSQLPTYLVSEMTRKHVTVALSGDGGDELFCGYTRYPGMLRGWQRRRSFGSRLKALSGRLPPGLTAQAIRTLVPSQKGRSVEAIRFRLARARAIASARSLSEFYRQSVSFWPDPAMALVEPDEGRYGLTGPLPDQVPDNDLKTLMWRDLNWYLPDDILTKVDRAAMACSLETRIPMLDHRVVSFAMGLPASLNMQGHVGKQVLRSVLYRHVPREL
;
A
#
# COMPACT_ATOMS: atom_id res chain seq x y z
N ASP A 1 2.53 -11.75 6.32
CA ASP A 1 3.47 -10.77 6.90
C ASP A 1 4.66 -11.46 7.60
N SER A 2 5.89 -10.94 7.45
CA SER A 2 7.11 -11.45 8.12
C SER A 2 7.14 -11.17 9.64
N SER A 3 6.34 -10.21 10.12
CA SER A 3 6.23 -9.86 11.53
C SER A 3 5.29 -10.77 12.33
N GLN A 4 4.62 -11.75 11.70
CA GLN A 4 3.71 -12.68 12.40
C GLN A 4 4.39 -13.40 13.57
N LEU A 5 5.61 -13.91 13.38
CA LEU A 5 6.36 -14.63 14.42
C LEU A 5 6.75 -13.70 15.59
N PRO A 6 7.38 -12.52 15.36
CA PRO A 6 7.58 -11.54 16.42
C PRO A 6 6.30 -11.14 17.16
N THR A 7 5.19 -10.89 16.45
CA THR A 7 3.91 -10.53 17.07
C THR A 7 3.38 -11.68 17.94
N TYR A 8 3.51 -12.93 17.50
CA TYR A 8 3.16 -14.10 18.31
C TYR A 8 3.99 -14.16 19.60
N LEU A 9 5.33 -14.04 19.49
CA LEU A 9 6.22 -14.11 20.65
C LEU A 9 5.94 -12.99 21.67
N VAL A 10 5.71 -11.76 21.19
CA VAL A 10 5.30 -10.64 22.06
C VAL A 10 3.93 -10.89 22.68
N SER A 11 2.99 -11.47 21.94
CA SER A 11 1.65 -11.80 22.47
C SER A 11 1.72 -12.88 23.54
N GLU A 12 2.53 -13.93 23.34
CA GLU A 12 2.77 -15.01 24.30
C GLU A 12 3.37 -14.46 25.61
N MET A 13 4.35 -13.55 25.51
CA MET A 13 4.92 -12.88 26.67
C MET A 13 3.88 -11.99 27.38
N THR A 14 3.14 -11.19 26.61
CA THR A 14 2.13 -10.25 27.15
C THR A 14 1.00 -10.99 27.85
N ARG A 15 0.57 -12.14 27.31
CA ARG A 15 -0.53 -12.94 27.87
C ARG A 15 -0.27 -13.41 29.31
N LYS A 16 0.99 -13.58 29.70
CA LYS A 16 1.38 -13.95 31.07
C LYS A 16 1.00 -12.88 32.10
N HIS A 17 0.76 -11.65 31.65
CA HIS A 17 0.48 -10.50 32.51
C HIS A 17 -0.94 -9.95 32.36
N VAL A 18 -1.49 -9.96 31.14
CA VAL A 18 -2.83 -9.40 30.85
C VAL A 18 -3.59 -10.29 29.86
N THR A 19 -4.92 -10.15 29.86
CA THR A 19 -5.80 -10.80 28.88
C THR A 19 -6.19 -9.88 27.72
N VAL A 20 -6.01 -8.56 27.89
CA VAL A 20 -6.35 -7.54 26.89
C VAL A 20 -5.15 -6.61 26.71
N ALA A 21 -4.80 -6.33 25.45
CA ALA A 21 -3.76 -5.39 25.07
C ALA A 21 -4.29 -4.33 24.09
N LEU A 22 -3.76 -3.11 24.16
CA LEU A 22 -4.03 -2.06 23.18
C LEU A 22 -2.98 -2.11 22.07
N SER A 23 -3.43 -2.15 20.81
CA SER A 23 -2.55 -2.00 19.66
C SER A 23 -2.65 -0.60 19.05
N GLY A 24 -1.52 -0.14 18.50
CA GLY A 24 -1.40 1.10 17.75
C GLY A 24 -1.60 0.95 16.23
N ASP A 25 -2.13 -0.19 15.76
CA ASP A 25 -2.42 -0.41 14.34
C ASP A 25 -3.44 0.62 13.80
N GLY A 26 -3.37 0.89 12.49
CA GLY A 26 -4.22 1.88 11.82
C GLY A 26 -3.65 3.31 11.80
N GLY A 27 -2.57 3.59 12.53
CA GLY A 27 -2.02 4.95 12.60
C GLY A 27 -1.33 5.42 11.35
N ASP A 28 -0.70 4.50 10.62
CA ASP A 28 -0.05 4.80 9.36
C ASP A 28 -1.08 5.06 8.25
N GLU A 29 -2.15 4.26 8.23
CA GLU A 29 -3.26 4.36 7.28
C GLU A 29 -4.08 5.63 7.51
N LEU A 30 -4.45 5.93 8.77
CA LEU A 30 -5.31 7.07 9.11
C LEU A 30 -4.60 8.42 9.07
N PHE A 31 -3.29 8.47 9.33
CA PHE A 31 -2.55 9.73 9.47
C PHE A 31 -1.35 9.86 8.52
N CYS A 32 -1.39 9.17 7.37
CA CYS A 32 -0.38 9.26 6.31
C CYS A 32 1.05 8.93 6.81
N GLY A 33 1.18 7.85 7.57
CA GLY A 33 2.45 7.46 8.16
C GLY A 33 3.38 6.65 7.25
N TYR A 34 2.84 5.99 6.23
CA TYR A 34 3.68 5.27 5.28
C TYR A 34 4.44 6.20 4.32
N THR A 35 5.76 6.04 4.30
CA THR A 35 6.67 6.75 3.39
C THR A 35 6.41 6.45 1.90
N ARG A 36 5.66 5.38 1.60
CA ARG A 36 5.26 5.03 0.23
C ARG A 36 4.25 6.00 -0.36
N TYR A 37 3.34 6.59 0.44
CA TYR A 37 2.25 7.41 -0.11
C TYR A 37 2.73 8.58 -0.96
N PRO A 38 3.69 9.41 -0.50
CA PRO A 38 4.15 10.54 -1.30
C PRO A 38 4.92 10.08 -2.54
N GLY A 39 5.65 8.97 -2.44
CA GLY A 39 6.35 8.36 -3.56
C GLY A 39 5.38 7.90 -4.65
N MET A 40 4.28 7.24 -4.26
CA MET A 40 3.25 6.75 -5.16
C MET A 40 2.48 7.88 -5.81
N LEU A 41 2.07 8.89 -5.05
CA LEU A 41 1.40 10.07 -5.61
C LEU A 41 2.30 10.82 -6.61
N ARG A 42 3.59 11.02 -6.28
CA ARG A 42 4.55 11.61 -7.23
C ARG A 42 4.77 10.75 -8.46
N GLY A 43 4.78 9.43 -8.32
CA GLY A 43 4.88 8.49 -9.44
C GLY A 43 3.68 8.61 -10.37
N TRP A 44 2.48 8.65 -9.78
CA TRP A 44 1.22 8.87 -10.49
C TRP A 44 1.19 10.20 -11.24
N GLN A 45 1.59 11.30 -10.60
CA GLN A 45 1.64 12.63 -11.22
C GLN A 45 2.64 12.67 -12.40
N ARG A 46 3.79 12.00 -12.26
CA ARG A 46 4.84 11.95 -13.29
C ARG A 46 4.57 10.94 -14.41
N ARG A 47 3.55 10.09 -14.31
CA ARG A 47 3.22 9.09 -15.34
C ARG A 47 2.84 9.69 -16.70
N ARG A 48 2.51 10.99 -16.73
CA ARG A 48 2.24 11.73 -17.98
C ARG A 48 3.51 12.27 -18.65
N SER A 49 4.69 12.10 -18.05
CA SER A 49 5.95 12.52 -18.64
C SER A 49 6.28 11.75 -19.94
N PHE A 50 7.08 12.36 -20.80
CA PHE A 50 7.45 11.81 -22.11
C PHE A 50 8.06 10.39 -22.01
N GLY A 51 8.98 10.17 -21.06
CA GLY A 51 9.60 8.86 -20.83
C GLY A 51 8.61 7.77 -20.39
N SER A 52 7.62 8.10 -19.56
CA SER A 52 6.56 7.15 -19.19
C SER A 52 5.63 6.81 -20.36
N ARG A 53 5.39 7.75 -21.28
CA ARG A 53 4.61 7.48 -22.51
C ARG A 53 5.35 6.54 -23.44
N LEU A 54 6.67 6.72 -23.61
CA LEU A 54 7.53 5.79 -24.35
C LEU A 54 7.52 4.40 -23.73
N LYS A 55 7.59 4.30 -22.40
CA LYS A 55 7.49 3.03 -21.69
C LYS A 55 6.12 2.36 -21.89
N ALA A 56 5.03 3.13 -21.86
CA ALA A 56 3.69 2.64 -22.16
C ALA A 56 3.58 2.13 -23.61
N LEU A 57 4.19 2.83 -24.57
CA LEU A 57 4.27 2.44 -25.98
C LEU A 57 5.08 1.16 -26.19
N SER A 58 6.22 0.99 -25.51
CA SER A 58 6.98 -0.27 -25.54
C SER A 58 6.17 -1.45 -24.99
N GLY A 59 5.22 -1.18 -24.09
CA GLY A 59 4.29 -2.18 -23.59
C GLY A 59 3.31 -2.71 -24.65
N ARG A 60 3.10 -2.00 -25.77
CA ARG A 60 2.21 -2.45 -26.87
C ARG A 60 2.87 -3.43 -27.83
N LEU A 61 4.20 -3.59 -27.76
CA LEU A 61 4.94 -4.54 -28.58
C LEU A 61 4.81 -5.96 -28.00
N PRO A 62 4.98 -7.02 -28.83
CA PRO A 62 4.96 -8.39 -28.36
C PRO A 62 5.97 -8.58 -27.20
N PRO A 63 5.50 -8.99 -26.00
CA PRO A 63 6.32 -8.92 -24.80
C PRO A 63 7.47 -9.93 -24.83
N GLY A 64 7.34 -11.04 -25.57
CA GLY A 64 8.42 -12.01 -25.78
C GLY A 64 9.59 -11.45 -26.62
N LEU A 65 9.28 -10.85 -27.78
CA LEU A 65 10.31 -10.25 -28.65
C LEU A 65 10.99 -9.06 -27.96
N THR A 66 10.22 -8.24 -27.27
CA THR A 66 10.74 -7.08 -26.53
C THR A 66 11.63 -7.52 -25.37
N ALA A 67 11.24 -8.56 -24.62
CA ALA A 67 12.05 -9.09 -23.53
C ALA A 67 13.38 -9.69 -24.03
N GLN A 68 13.34 -10.41 -25.17
CA GLN A 68 14.54 -10.96 -25.80
C GLN A 68 15.50 -9.85 -26.26
N ALA A 69 14.99 -8.81 -26.92
CA ALA A 69 15.78 -7.66 -27.34
C ALA A 69 16.39 -6.90 -26.16
N ILE A 70 15.64 -6.68 -25.07
CA ILE A 70 16.15 -6.03 -23.86
C ILE A 70 17.26 -6.87 -23.22
N ARG A 71 17.09 -8.19 -23.15
CA ARG A 71 18.11 -9.10 -22.61
C ARG A 71 19.41 -9.01 -23.40
N THR A 72 19.35 -8.93 -24.73
CA THR A 72 20.54 -8.89 -25.60
C THR A 72 21.20 -7.52 -25.63
N LEU A 73 20.41 -6.44 -25.69
CA LEU A 73 20.88 -5.08 -25.92
C LEU A 73 21.22 -4.32 -24.63
N VAL A 74 20.66 -4.69 -23.48
CA VAL A 74 20.91 -3.99 -22.20
C VAL A 74 21.91 -4.79 -21.36
N PRO A 75 23.16 -4.32 -21.17
CA PRO A 75 24.20 -5.08 -20.47
C PRO A 75 23.80 -5.52 -19.06
N SER A 76 23.06 -4.67 -18.32
CA SER A 76 22.60 -4.98 -16.97
C SER A 76 21.51 -6.06 -16.88
N GLN A 77 20.92 -6.46 -18.02
CA GLN A 77 19.87 -7.48 -18.08
C GLN A 77 20.35 -8.82 -18.67
N LYS A 78 21.60 -8.94 -19.13
CA LYS A 78 22.12 -10.16 -19.78
C LYS A 78 22.03 -11.42 -18.92
N GLY A 79 22.17 -11.28 -17.59
CA GLY A 79 22.06 -12.37 -16.62
C GLY A 79 20.63 -12.67 -16.11
N ARG A 80 19.60 -11.97 -16.62
CA ARG A 80 18.21 -12.16 -16.20
C ARG A 80 17.47 -13.11 -17.15
N SER A 81 16.53 -13.89 -16.61
CA SER A 81 15.65 -14.72 -17.44
C SER A 81 14.71 -13.83 -18.28
N VAL A 82 14.37 -14.32 -19.47
CA VAL A 82 13.42 -13.65 -20.39
C VAL A 82 12.08 -13.46 -19.70
N GLU A 83 11.63 -14.45 -18.92
CA GLU A 83 10.37 -14.38 -18.19
C GLU A 83 10.38 -13.31 -17.10
N ALA A 84 11.50 -13.13 -16.38
CA ALA A 84 11.63 -12.04 -15.41
C ALA A 84 11.56 -10.65 -16.08
N ILE A 85 12.12 -10.51 -17.27
CA ILE A 85 12.05 -9.26 -18.06
C ILE A 85 10.61 -9.05 -18.56
N ARG A 86 9.97 -10.11 -19.08
CA ARG A 86 8.57 -10.11 -19.53
C ARG A 86 7.63 -9.66 -18.41
N PHE A 87 7.76 -10.23 -17.22
CA PHE A 87 6.98 -9.87 -16.06
C PHE A 87 7.18 -8.40 -15.64
N ARG A 88 8.43 -7.90 -15.66
CA ARG A 88 8.73 -6.49 -15.39
C ARG A 88 8.11 -5.55 -16.44
N LEU A 89 8.12 -5.94 -17.71
CA LEU A 89 7.48 -5.18 -18.79
C LEU A 89 5.96 -5.14 -18.61
N ALA A 90 5.33 -6.28 -18.30
CA ALA A 90 3.90 -6.35 -18.03
C ALA A 90 3.50 -5.47 -16.84
N ARG A 91 4.25 -5.54 -15.72
CA ARG A 91 4.05 -4.64 -14.58
C ARG A 91 4.20 -3.17 -14.95
N ALA A 92 5.23 -2.83 -15.72
CA ALA A 92 5.43 -1.45 -16.17
C ALA A 92 4.29 -0.97 -17.08
N ARG A 93 3.78 -1.84 -17.96
CA ARG A 93 2.64 -1.57 -18.83
C ARG A 93 1.38 -1.34 -18.01
N ALA A 94 1.06 -2.24 -17.08
CA ALA A 94 -0.10 -2.13 -16.20
C ALA A 94 -0.10 -0.76 -15.51
N ILE A 95 0.95 -0.47 -14.73
CA ILE A 95 1.12 0.79 -14.00
C ILE A 95 1.03 2.03 -14.92
N ALA A 96 1.60 1.97 -16.11
CA ALA A 96 1.55 3.08 -17.06
C ALA A 96 0.16 3.27 -17.70
N SER A 97 -0.63 2.21 -17.79
CA SER A 97 -2.00 2.22 -18.35
C SER A 97 -3.08 2.59 -17.34
N ALA A 98 -2.74 2.73 -16.06
CA ALA A 98 -3.66 3.08 -14.98
C ALA A 98 -4.44 4.38 -15.26
N ARG A 99 -5.77 4.29 -15.16
CA ARG A 99 -6.74 5.36 -15.45
C ARG A 99 -7.04 6.22 -14.22
N SER A 100 -6.96 5.66 -13.02
CA SER A 100 -7.12 6.37 -11.74
C SER A 100 -5.96 6.12 -10.77
N LEU A 101 -5.80 6.99 -9.75
CA LEU A 101 -4.76 6.80 -8.72
C LEU A 101 -5.00 5.49 -7.96
N SER A 102 -6.26 5.11 -7.78
CA SER A 102 -6.65 3.82 -7.22
C SER A 102 -6.14 2.64 -8.05
N GLU A 103 -6.33 2.68 -9.37
CA GLU A 103 -5.84 1.62 -10.26
C GLU A 103 -4.31 1.56 -10.28
N PHE A 104 -3.66 2.73 -10.29
CA PHE A 104 -2.21 2.83 -10.19
C PHE A 104 -1.70 2.26 -8.87
N TYR A 105 -2.38 2.56 -7.76
CA TYR A 105 -2.08 2.03 -6.44
C TYR A 105 -2.17 0.50 -6.45
N ARG A 106 -3.32 -0.04 -6.89
CA ARG A 106 -3.57 -1.48 -7.03
C ARG A 106 -2.46 -2.18 -7.80
N GLN A 107 -2.18 -1.75 -9.03
CA GLN A 107 -1.13 -2.36 -9.86
C GLN A 107 0.29 -2.20 -9.29
N SER A 108 0.52 -1.18 -8.45
CA SER A 108 1.81 -0.97 -7.81
C SER A 108 2.03 -1.92 -6.63
N VAL A 109 0.98 -2.23 -5.86
CA VAL A 109 1.07 -3.12 -4.68
C VAL A 109 0.78 -4.58 -4.99
N SER A 110 0.12 -4.87 -6.12
CA SER A 110 -0.11 -6.25 -6.57
C SER A 110 1.19 -6.93 -6.98
N PHE A 111 1.34 -8.18 -6.54
CA PHE A 111 2.35 -9.08 -7.10
C PHE A 111 2.07 -9.36 -8.58
N TRP A 112 0.81 -9.62 -8.93
CA TRP A 112 0.36 -9.87 -10.30
C TRP A 112 -0.52 -8.72 -10.79
N PRO A 113 0.08 -7.65 -11.35
CA PRO A 113 -0.65 -6.44 -11.74
C PRO A 113 -1.50 -6.61 -13.01
N ASP A 114 -1.27 -7.69 -13.76
CA ASP A 114 -2.02 -8.07 -14.95
C ASP A 114 -2.48 -9.54 -14.79
N PRO A 115 -3.69 -9.76 -14.23
CA PRO A 115 -4.21 -11.10 -13.98
C PRO A 115 -4.34 -11.96 -15.23
N ALA A 116 -4.51 -11.34 -16.41
CA ALA A 116 -4.59 -12.03 -17.69
C ALA A 116 -3.29 -12.76 -18.06
N MET A 117 -2.18 -12.51 -17.36
CA MET A 117 -0.96 -13.31 -17.49
C MET A 117 -1.06 -14.70 -16.88
N ALA A 118 -1.92 -14.90 -15.89
CA ALA A 118 -1.97 -16.13 -15.09
C ALA A 118 -3.36 -16.78 -15.06
N LEU A 119 -4.42 -16.02 -15.31
CA LEU A 119 -5.80 -16.47 -15.24
C LEU A 119 -6.45 -16.49 -16.61
N VAL A 120 -7.21 -17.55 -16.89
CA VAL A 120 -8.07 -17.67 -18.08
C VAL A 120 -9.23 -16.68 -18.01
N GLU A 121 -9.76 -16.47 -16.81
CA GLU A 121 -10.80 -15.49 -16.50
C GLU A 121 -10.23 -14.42 -15.56
N PRO A 122 -9.74 -13.29 -16.10
CA PRO A 122 -9.00 -12.30 -15.32
C PRO A 122 -9.92 -11.32 -14.56
N ASP A 123 -11.20 -11.65 -14.37
CA ASP A 123 -12.14 -10.74 -13.70
C ASP A 123 -11.85 -10.68 -12.20
N GLU A 124 -11.58 -9.47 -11.71
CA GLU A 124 -11.38 -9.21 -10.29
C GLU A 124 -12.69 -8.78 -9.66
N GLY A 125 -13.15 -9.52 -8.66
CA GLY A 125 -14.31 -9.13 -7.87
C GLY A 125 -14.15 -7.77 -7.18
N ARG A 126 -15.23 -7.29 -6.57
CA ARG A 126 -15.23 -6.03 -5.81
C ARG A 126 -14.62 -6.24 -4.42
N TYR A 127 -13.49 -5.59 -4.15
CA TYR A 127 -12.85 -5.52 -2.83
C TYR A 127 -12.19 -4.15 -2.61
N GLY A 128 -11.44 -3.98 -1.52
CA GLY A 128 -10.86 -2.70 -1.11
C GLY A 128 -10.06 -1.95 -2.19
N LEU A 129 -9.44 -2.64 -3.15
CA LEU A 129 -8.68 -2.00 -4.24
C LEU A 129 -9.47 -1.74 -5.53
N THR A 130 -10.55 -2.48 -5.79
CA THR A 130 -11.33 -2.40 -7.04
C THR A 130 -12.68 -1.69 -6.85
N GLY A 131 -13.18 -1.61 -5.62
CA GLY A 131 -14.42 -0.91 -5.31
C GLY A 131 -14.35 0.60 -5.61
N PRO A 132 -15.50 1.26 -5.85
CA PRO A 132 -15.55 2.71 -6.00
C PRO A 132 -15.10 3.40 -4.70
N LEU A 133 -14.50 4.57 -4.85
CA LEU A 133 -14.24 5.46 -3.72
C LEU A 133 -15.55 6.12 -3.28
N PRO A 134 -15.73 6.42 -1.98
CA PRO A 134 -16.81 7.29 -1.53
C PRO A 134 -16.64 8.70 -2.11
N ASP A 135 -17.75 9.39 -2.39
CA ASP A 135 -17.75 10.73 -3.01
C ASP A 135 -16.93 11.78 -2.22
N GLN A 136 -16.80 11.60 -0.91
CA GLN A 136 -16.06 12.50 -0.02
C GLN A 136 -14.54 12.29 -0.10
N VAL A 137 -14.07 11.18 -0.66
CA VAL A 137 -12.65 10.87 -0.80
C VAL A 137 -12.17 11.37 -2.17
N PRO A 138 -11.19 12.29 -2.23
CA PRO A 138 -10.65 12.71 -3.51
C PRO A 138 -10.06 11.54 -4.28
N ASP A 139 -10.20 11.55 -5.61
CA ASP A 139 -9.70 10.49 -6.51
C ASP A 139 -8.21 10.59 -6.84
N ASN A 140 -7.56 11.69 -6.44
CA ASN A 140 -6.20 12.04 -6.88
C ASN A 140 -5.37 12.70 -5.77
N ASP A 141 -5.45 12.17 -4.55
CA ASP A 141 -4.76 12.70 -3.38
C ASP A 141 -4.19 11.58 -2.49
N LEU A 142 -3.40 11.94 -1.48
CA LEU A 142 -2.95 11.02 -0.43
C LEU A 142 -4.13 10.31 0.25
N LYS A 143 -5.27 11.00 0.40
CA LYS A 143 -6.49 10.39 0.94
C LYS A 143 -7.00 9.21 0.15
N THR A 144 -6.81 9.21 -1.17
CA THR A 144 -7.11 8.04 -2.00
C THR A 144 -6.29 6.84 -1.55
N LEU A 145 -4.99 7.02 -1.34
CA LEU A 145 -4.07 5.94 -0.96
C LEU A 145 -4.34 5.44 0.45
N MET A 146 -4.57 6.37 1.38
CA MET A 146 -4.94 6.07 2.76
C MET A 146 -6.25 5.29 2.84
N TRP A 147 -7.27 5.70 2.09
CA TRP A 147 -8.55 5.00 2.04
C TRP A 147 -8.41 3.58 1.47
N ARG A 148 -7.58 3.41 0.42
CA ARG A 148 -7.32 2.09 -0.16
C ARG A 148 -6.66 1.16 0.84
N ASP A 149 -5.68 1.62 1.61
CA ASP A 149 -5.07 0.80 2.64
C ASP A 149 -6.01 0.51 3.81
N LEU A 150 -6.78 1.49 4.24
CA LEU A 150 -7.80 1.30 5.27
C LEU A 150 -8.80 0.19 4.92
N ASN A 151 -9.09 -0.02 3.63
CA ASN A 151 -10.09 -0.97 3.14
C ASN A 151 -9.51 -2.23 2.49
N TRP A 152 -8.19 -2.36 2.38
CA TRP A 152 -7.53 -3.56 1.83
C TRP A 152 -6.35 -3.98 2.70
N TYR A 153 -5.30 -3.17 2.76
CA TYR A 153 -4.06 -3.54 3.44
C TYR A 153 -4.25 -3.80 4.94
N LEU A 154 -5.02 -2.93 5.58
CA LEU A 154 -5.32 -3.02 7.01
C LEU A 154 -6.16 -4.28 7.34
N PRO A 155 -7.35 -4.50 6.76
CA PRO A 155 -8.15 -5.68 7.06
C PRO A 155 -7.52 -6.99 6.57
N ASP A 156 -6.91 -7.01 5.38
CA ASP A 156 -6.50 -8.27 4.73
C ASP A 156 -5.06 -8.71 5.08
N ASP A 157 -4.23 -7.84 5.67
CA ASP A 157 -2.86 -8.18 6.08
C ASP A 157 -2.62 -7.84 7.56
N ILE A 158 -2.65 -6.56 7.93
CA ILE A 158 -2.20 -6.09 9.25
C ILE A 158 -3.08 -6.62 10.38
N LEU A 159 -4.39 -6.41 10.30
CA LEU A 159 -5.33 -6.83 11.34
C LEU A 159 -5.45 -8.34 11.42
N THR A 160 -5.50 -9.00 10.27
CA THR A 160 -5.52 -10.47 10.19
C THR A 160 -4.29 -11.07 10.87
N LYS A 161 -3.10 -10.51 10.64
CA LYS A 161 -1.87 -10.96 11.30
C LYS A 161 -1.96 -10.80 12.81
N VAL A 162 -2.32 -9.60 13.28
CA VAL A 162 -2.35 -9.26 14.71
C VAL A 162 -3.36 -10.11 15.45
N ASP A 163 -4.57 -10.25 14.90
CA ASP A 163 -5.62 -11.10 15.45
C ASP A 163 -5.15 -12.55 15.56
N ARG A 164 -4.65 -13.14 14.47
CA ARG A 164 -4.16 -14.53 14.48
C ARG A 164 -3.01 -14.76 15.46
N ALA A 165 -2.07 -13.82 15.55
CA ALA A 165 -0.94 -13.92 16.48
C ALA A 165 -1.41 -13.86 17.94
N ALA A 166 -2.24 -12.87 18.28
CA ALA A 166 -2.67 -12.64 19.64
C ALA A 166 -3.67 -13.70 20.12
N MET A 167 -4.62 -14.07 19.27
CA MET A 167 -5.63 -15.09 19.59
C MET A 167 -5.04 -16.49 19.71
N ALA A 168 -3.94 -16.81 19.00
CA ALA A 168 -3.19 -18.04 19.23
C ALA A 168 -2.65 -18.14 20.68
N CYS A 169 -2.45 -17.00 21.33
CA CYS A 169 -2.06 -16.90 22.74
C CYS A 169 -3.24 -16.57 23.67
N SER A 170 -4.50 -16.63 23.21
CA SER A 170 -5.67 -16.20 24.00
C SER A 170 -5.54 -14.77 24.56
N LEU A 171 -4.92 -13.86 23.80
CA LEU A 171 -4.79 -12.43 24.11
C LEU A 171 -5.73 -11.62 23.21
N GLU A 172 -6.64 -10.87 23.80
CA GLU A 172 -7.51 -9.95 23.06
C GLU A 172 -6.74 -8.66 22.73
N THR A 173 -6.76 -8.24 21.46
CA THR A 173 -6.20 -6.94 21.05
C THR A 173 -7.32 -5.96 20.73
N ARG A 174 -7.23 -4.74 21.26
CA ARG A 174 -8.14 -3.63 20.95
C ARG A 174 -7.37 -2.52 20.27
N ILE A 175 -7.99 -1.87 19.29
CA ILE A 175 -7.33 -0.91 18.42
C ILE A 175 -8.08 0.42 18.48
N PRO A 176 -7.87 1.25 19.53
CA PRO A 176 -8.65 2.47 19.75
C PRO A 176 -8.60 3.46 18.58
N MET A 177 -7.51 3.47 17.82
CA MET A 177 -7.36 4.32 16.64
C MET A 177 -8.34 4.00 15.52
N LEU A 178 -8.89 2.78 15.49
CA LEU A 178 -9.90 2.36 14.53
C LEU A 178 -11.34 2.56 15.03
N ASP A 179 -11.54 3.26 16.16
CA ASP A 179 -12.86 3.75 16.52
C ASP A 179 -13.43 4.61 15.38
N HIS A 180 -14.68 4.33 15.00
CA HIS A 180 -15.34 5.00 13.87
C HIS A 180 -15.28 6.54 13.94
N ARG A 181 -15.25 7.14 15.15
CA ARG A 181 -15.11 8.59 15.32
C ARG A 181 -13.71 9.07 14.96
N VAL A 182 -12.68 8.32 15.35
CA VAL A 182 -11.28 8.61 15.00
C VAL A 182 -11.06 8.43 13.51
N VAL A 183 -11.60 7.36 12.93
CA VAL A 183 -11.55 7.12 11.47
C VAL A 183 -12.24 8.25 10.72
N SER A 184 -13.45 8.63 11.13
CA SER A 184 -14.21 9.72 10.49
C SER A 184 -13.48 11.05 10.58
N PHE A 185 -12.93 11.38 11.75
CA PHE A 185 -12.10 12.56 11.95
C PHE A 185 -10.87 12.53 11.04
N ALA A 186 -10.10 11.44 11.09
CA ALA A 186 -8.86 11.30 10.32
C ALA A 186 -9.09 11.39 8.81
N MET A 187 -10.16 10.77 8.30
CA MET A 187 -10.52 10.85 6.87
C MET A 187 -11.02 12.24 6.47
N GLY A 188 -11.73 12.95 7.35
CA GLY A 188 -12.22 14.31 7.10
C GLY A 188 -11.15 15.41 7.12
N LEU A 189 -9.96 15.15 7.69
CA LEU A 189 -8.87 16.13 7.67
C LEU A 189 -8.30 16.36 6.26
N PRO A 190 -7.93 17.61 5.87
CA PRO A 190 -7.10 17.83 4.71
C PRO A 190 -5.78 17.03 4.77
N ALA A 191 -5.32 16.49 3.64
CA ALA A 191 -4.07 15.71 3.59
C ALA A 191 -2.83 16.52 4.05
N SER A 192 -2.84 17.84 3.86
CA SER A 192 -1.81 18.77 4.32
C SER A 192 -1.64 18.81 5.84
N LEU A 193 -2.67 18.43 6.61
CA LEU A 193 -2.58 18.32 8.06
C LEU A 193 -1.99 16.98 8.52
N ASN A 194 -2.02 15.95 7.68
CA ASN A 194 -1.43 14.65 7.98
C ASN A 194 0.04 14.58 7.61
N MET A 195 0.47 15.38 6.62
CA MET A 195 1.83 15.37 6.12
C MET A 195 2.36 16.77 5.80
N GLN A 196 3.55 17.06 6.31
CA GLN A 196 4.32 18.26 5.99
C GLN A 196 5.66 17.86 5.37
N GLY A 197 5.90 18.25 4.11
CA GLY A 197 7.08 17.85 3.36
C GLY A 197 7.17 16.33 3.16
N HIS A 198 8.10 15.67 3.87
CA HIS A 198 8.28 14.22 3.86
C HIS A 198 7.95 13.56 5.20
N VAL A 199 7.41 14.33 6.15
CA VAL A 199 7.12 13.87 7.51
C VAL A 199 5.61 13.70 7.65
N GLY A 200 5.18 12.44 7.75
CA GLY A 200 3.79 12.05 8.02
C GLY A 200 3.43 12.04 9.50
N LYS A 201 2.21 11.60 9.81
CA LYS A 201 1.65 11.53 11.19
C LYS A 201 1.69 12.88 11.91
N GLN A 202 1.58 14.01 11.20
CA GLN A 202 1.73 15.34 11.80
C GLN A 202 0.73 15.60 12.94
N VAL A 203 -0.52 15.16 12.77
CA VAL A 203 -1.55 15.24 13.82
C VAL A 203 -1.13 14.45 15.06
N LEU A 204 -0.74 13.18 14.88
CA LEU A 204 -0.33 12.32 15.99
C LEU A 204 0.94 12.83 16.68
N ARG A 205 1.91 13.32 15.90
CA ARG A 205 3.13 13.98 16.43
C ARG A 205 2.77 15.21 17.26
N SER A 206 1.86 16.05 16.77
CA SER A 206 1.41 17.24 17.50
C SER A 206 0.73 16.91 18.82
N VAL A 207 0.01 15.79 18.91
CA VAL A 207 -0.53 15.28 20.17
C VAL A 207 0.59 14.73 21.05
N LEU A 208 1.48 13.90 20.48
CA LEU A 208 2.59 13.28 21.19
C LEU A 208 3.51 14.31 21.85
N TYR A 209 3.82 15.43 21.17
CA TYR A 209 4.67 16.51 21.68
C TYR A 209 4.08 17.29 22.86
N ARG A 210 2.83 17.01 23.27
CA ARG A 210 2.27 17.50 24.54
C ARG A 210 2.71 16.66 25.73
N HIS A 211 3.22 15.45 25.47
CA HIS A 211 3.57 14.45 26.48
C HIS A 211 5.05 14.13 26.51
N VAL A 212 5.78 14.37 25.42
CA VAL A 212 7.23 14.11 25.33
C VAL A 212 7.98 15.31 24.72
N PRO A 213 9.27 15.51 25.07
CA PRO A 213 10.13 16.50 24.43
C PRO A 213 10.18 16.32 22.90
N ARG A 214 10.35 17.41 22.15
CA ARG A 214 10.30 17.38 20.66
C ARG A 214 11.53 16.75 20.03
N GLU A 215 12.59 16.59 20.82
CA GLU A 215 13.87 16.02 20.40
C GLU A 215 13.82 14.48 20.32
N LEU A 216 12.75 13.85 20.84
CA LEU A 216 12.43 12.41 20.71
C LEU A 216 11.60 12.14 19.45
#